data_AF-A0A662VMU5-F1
#
_entry.id   AF-A0A662VMU5-F1
#
_cell.length_a   1.000
_cell.length_b   1.000
_cell.length_c   1.000
_cell.angle_alpha   90.00
_cell.angle_beta   90.00
_cell.angle_gamma   90.00
#
_symmetry.space_group_name_H-M   'P 1'
#
loop_
_entity.id
_entity.type
_entity.pdbx_description
1 polymer ?
#
loop_
_entity_poly.entity_id
_entity_poly.type
_entity_poly.pdbx_seq_one_letter_code
_entity_poly.pdbx_strand_id
1 'polypeptide(L)'
;MRTISKVSELLGIDESTLEKESLKVYLKKKMMEYNAEIIEICRKYGIKSAKEFEELYKSGKLNEENTLDDFFRLDYLETQIEKIKAALRELGE
;
A
#
# COMPACT_ATOMS: atom_id res chain seq x y z
N MET A 1 -12.78 -29.07 7.73
CA MET A 1 -13.56 -27.82 7.75
C MET A 1 -12.61 -26.64 7.69
N ARG A 2 -12.77 -25.73 6.73
CA ARG A 2 -11.91 -24.54 6.54
C ARG A 2 -12.13 -23.56 7.70
N THR A 3 -11.12 -22.72 7.99
CA THR A 3 -11.22 -21.71 9.07
C THR A 3 -12.38 -20.75 8.83
N ILE A 4 -12.58 -20.32 7.58
CA ILE A 4 -13.67 -19.42 7.20
C ILE A 4 -15.05 -20.00 7.54
N SER A 5 -15.29 -21.28 7.27
CA SER A 5 -16.54 -21.95 7.59
C SER A 5 -16.83 -21.96 9.09
N LYS A 6 -15.80 -22.20 9.92
CA LYS A 6 -15.96 -22.18 11.38
C LYS A 6 -16.34 -20.79 11.88
N VAL A 7 -15.68 -19.76 11.35
CA VAL A 7 -15.95 -18.38 11.77
C VAL A 7 -17.31 -17.90 11.25
N SER A 8 -17.68 -18.28 10.03
CA SER A 8 -19.01 -18.03 9.44
C SER A 8 -20.12 -18.58 10.34
N GLU A 9 -20.05 -19.87 10.71
CA GLU A 9 -21.03 -20.50 11.61
C GLU A 9 -21.07 -19.84 12.99
N LEU A 10 -19.90 -19.54 13.58
CA LEU A 10 -19.81 -18.91 14.90
C LEU A 10 -20.40 -17.50 14.93
N LEU A 11 -20.25 -16.74 13.84
CA LEU A 11 -20.72 -15.35 13.74
C LEU A 11 -22.09 -15.21 13.07
N GLY A 12 -22.62 -16.27 12.47
CA GLY A 12 -23.86 -16.22 11.69
C GLY A 12 -23.75 -15.36 10.43
N ILE A 13 -22.56 -15.25 9.85
CA ILE A 13 -22.28 -14.45 8.65
C ILE A 13 -22.02 -15.39 7.48
N ASP A 14 -22.66 -15.14 6.33
CA ASP A 14 -22.40 -15.90 5.10
C ASP A 14 -20.89 -15.94 4.75
N GLU A 15 -20.39 -17.11 4.34
CA GLU A 15 -18.96 -17.31 4.05
C GLU A 15 -18.45 -16.34 2.97
N SER A 16 -19.20 -16.15 1.89
CA SER A 16 -18.81 -15.26 0.79
C SER A 16 -18.73 -13.80 1.24
N THR A 17 -19.68 -13.38 2.07
CA THR A 17 -19.69 -12.05 2.69
C THR A 17 -18.47 -11.87 3.61
N LEU A 18 -18.19 -12.85 4.46
CA LEU A 18 -17.06 -12.81 5.38
C LEU A 18 -15.72 -12.76 4.63
N GLU A 19 -15.56 -13.55 3.57
CA GLU A 19 -14.36 -13.53 2.70
C GLU A 19 -14.18 -12.16 2.04
N LYS A 20 -15.22 -11.64 1.40
CA LYS A 20 -15.16 -10.39 0.66
C LYS A 20 -14.85 -9.19 1.57
N GLU A 21 -15.59 -9.06 2.67
CA GLU A 21 -15.43 -7.92 3.57
C GLU A 21 -14.10 -8.00 4.35
N SER A 22 -13.64 -9.20 4.74
CA SER A 22 -12.33 -9.34 5.38
C SER A 22 -11.18 -8.95 4.44
N LEU A 23 -11.24 -9.33 3.16
CA LEU A 23 -10.26 -8.91 2.16
C LEU A 23 -10.25 -7.39 1.96
N LYS A 24 -11.42 -6.75 1.86
CA LYS A 24 -11.52 -5.29 1.78
C LYS A 24 -10.89 -4.60 2.97
N VAL A 25 -11.23 -5.05 4.18
CA VAL A 25 -10.67 -4.48 5.43
C VAL A 25 -9.15 -4.64 5.46
N TYR A 26 -8.63 -5.81 5.10
CA TYR A 26 -7.19 -6.07 5.04
C TYR A 26 -6.49 -5.15 4.03
N LEU A 27 -7.01 -5.06 2.80
CA LEU A 27 -6.43 -4.26 1.72
C LEU A 27 -6.45 -2.76 2.07
N LYS A 28 -7.55 -2.24 2.62
CA LYS A 28 -7.64 -0.84 3.07
C LYS A 28 -6.63 -0.55 4.18
N LYS A 29 -6.50 -1.44 5.16
CA LYS A 29 -5.50 -1.31 6.22
C LYS A 29 -4.09 -1.26 5.64
N LYS A 30 -3.76 -2.18 4.73
CA LYS A 30 -2.44 -2.19 4.05
C LYS A 30 -2.19 -0.91 3.25
N MET A 31 -3.22 -0.40 2.56
CA MET A 31 -3.14 0.86 1.83
C MET A 31 -2.85 2.03 2.79
N MET A 32 -3.49 2.07 3.96
CA MET A 32 -3.22 3.09 4.98
C MET A 32 -1.79 3.01 5.53
N GLU A 33 -1.29 1.81 5.81
CA GLU A 33 0.09 1.59 6.28
C GLU A 33 1.10 2.10 5.25
N TYR A 34 0.93 1.74 3.97
CA TYR A 34 1.82 2.21 2.89
C TYR A 34 1.72 3.71 2.66
N ASN A 35 0.52 4.29 2.71
CA ASN A 35 0.37 5.75 2.59
C ASN A 35 1.07 6.50 3.73
N ALA A 36 1.01 5.98 4.96
CA ALA A 36 1.72 6.60 6.09
C ALA A 36 3.23 6.61 5.85
N GLU A 37 3.79 5.49 5.40
CA GLU A 37 5.22 5.37 5.09
C GLU A 37 5.64 6.27 3.91
N ILE A 38 4.83 6.35 2.85
CA ILE A 38 5.02 7.30 1.74
C ILE A 38 5.10 8.74 2.28
N ILE A 39 4.17 9.14 3.15
CA ILE A 39 4.13 10.48 3.74
C ILE A 39 5.40 10.76 4.55
N GLU A 40 5.91 9.77 5.31
CA GLU A 40 7.14 9.91 6.09
C GLU A 40 8.36 10.13 5.19
N ILE A 41 8.54 9.31 4.15
CA ILE A 41 9.64 9.45 3.20
C ILE A 41 9.53 10.80 2.46
N CYS A 42 8.35 11.11 1.92
CA CYS A 42 8.11 12.37 1.21
C CYS A 42 8.41 13.59 2.09
N ARG A 43 8.00 13.58 3.37
CA ARG A 43 8.29 14.65 4.32
C ARG A 43 9.79 14.78 4.61
N LYS A 44 10.51 13.67 4.73
CA LYS A 44 11.96 13.66 4.99
C LYS A 44 12.75 14.41 3.92
N TYR A 45 12.33 14.29 2.65
CA TYR A 45 13.03 14.92 1.51
C TYR A 45 12.34 16.16 0.95
N GLY A 46 11.14 16.51 1.44
CA GLY A 46 10.37 17.65 0.92
C GLY A 46 9.83 17.43 -0.50
N ILE A 47 9.56 16.17 -0.84
CA ILE A 47 9.07 15.73 -2.16
C ILE A 47 7.66 15.16 -2.05
N LYS A 48 7.05 14.83 -3.19
CA LYS A 48 5.71 14.22 -3.27
C LYS A 48 5.67 12.83 -3.88
N SER A 49 6.74 12.39 -4.54
CA SER A 49 6.76 11.10 -5.23
C SER A 49 8.17 10.59 -5.53
N ALA A 50 8.29 9.30 -5.87
CA ALA A 50 9.53 8.72 -6.38
C ALA A 50 10.02 9.44 -7.65
N LYS A 51 9.10 9.94 -8.49
CA LYS A 51 9.44 10.73 -9.68
C LYS A 51 10.14 12.05 -9.32
N GLU A 52 9.64 12.78 -8.33
CA GLU A 52 10.31 14.01 -7.86
C GLU A 52 11.69 13.71 -7.26
N PHE A 53 11.85 12.54 -6.62
CA PHE A 53 13.14 12.04 -6.16
C PHE A 53 14.14 11.92 -7.32
N GLU A 54 13.72 11.29 -8.41
CA GLU A 54 14.54 11.10 -9.62
C GLU A 54 14.94 12.45 -10.25
N GLU A 55 14.05 13.44 -10.23
CA GLU A 55 14.32 14.80 -10.70
C GLU A 55 15.38 15.52 -9.84
N LEU A 56 15.39 15.28 -8.53
CA LEU A 56 16.42 15.81 -7.64
C LEU A 56 17.79 15.18 -7.89
N TYR A 57 17.86 13.89 -8.19
CA TYR A 57 19.10 13.23 -8.61
C TYR A 57 19.62 13.81 -9.93
N LYS A 58 18.76 13.91 -10.95
CA LYS A 58 19.13 14.46 -12.27
C LYS A 58 19.62 15.90 -12.19
N SER A 59 19.10 16.69 -11.26
CA SER A 59 19.53 18.09 -11.05
C SER A 59 20.74 18.23 -10.12
N GLY A 60 21.26 17.13 -9.56
CA GLY A 60 22.38 17.13 -8.63
C GLY A 60 22.05 17.75 -7.26
N LYS A 61 20.76 17.94 -6.95
CA LYS A 61 20.30 18.52 -5.67
C LYS A 61 20.27 17.49 -4.54
N LEU A 62 20.37 16.20 -4.87
CA LEU A 62 20.39 15.09 -3.94
C LEU A 62 21.45 14.07 -4.37
N ASN A 63 22.14 13.46 -3.41
CA ASN A 63 23.16 12.45 -3.67
C ASN A 63 22.59 11.04 -3.45
N GLU A 64 22.69 10.19 -4.47
CA GLU A 64 22.21 8.81 -4.49
C GLU A 64 22.81 7.92 -3.38
N GLU A 65 24.07 8.10 -3.02
CA GLU A 65 24.84 7.17 -2.18
C GLU A 65 24.18 6.90 -0.81
N ASN A 66 23.42 7.87 -0.27
CA ASN A 66 22.75 7.74 1.03
C ASN A 66 21.22 7.84 0.96
N THR A 67 20.63 7.93 -0.23
CA THR A 67 19.19 8.14 -0.39
C THR A 67 18.53 7.14 -1.34
N LEU A 68 19.31 6.23 -1.91
CA LEU A 68 18.85 5.22 -2.86
C LEU A 68 17.84 4.23 -2.26
N ASP A 69 18.04 3.82 -1.01
CA ASP A 69 17.11 2.91 -0.31
C ASP A 69 15.72 3.52 -0.15
N ASP A 70 15.65 4.79 0.26
CA ASP A 70 14.38 5.51 0.42
C ASP A 70 13.70 5.76 -0.93
N PHE A 71 14.48 6.01 -2.00
CA PHE A 71 13.95 6.09 -3.36
C PHE A 71 13.29 4.79 -3.79
N PHE A 72 14.00 3.65 -3.70
CA PHE A 72 13.45 2.35 -4.07
C PHE A 72 12.27 1.96 -3.20
N ARG A 73 12.30 2.31 -1.92
CA ARG A 73 11.19 2.07 -1.01
C ARG A 73 9.95 2.86 -1.44
N LEU A 74 10.10 4.13 -1.76
CA LEU A 74 9.02 4.98 -2.21
C LEU A 74 8.40 4.47 -3.52
N ASP A 75 9.21 4.12 -4.52
CA ASP A 75 8.76 3.57 -5.81
C ASP A 75 7.99 2.24 -5.62
N TYR A 76 8.52 1.37 -4.76
CA TYR A 76 7.84 0.12 -4.41
C TYR A 76 6.47 0.39 -3.77
N LEU A 77 6.40 1.29 -2.78
CA LEU A 77 5.16 1.61 -2.07
C LEU A 77 4.10 2.20 -3.02
N GLU A 78 4.48 3.13 -3.89
CA GLU A 78 3.60 3.70 -4.91
C GLU A 78 3.03 2.60 -5.83
N THR A 79 3.87 1.68 -6.28
CA THR A 79 3.45 0.52 -7.07
C THR A 79 2.50 -0.40 -6.30
N GLN A 80 2.74 -0.64 -5.01
CA GLN A 80 1.86 -1.48 -4.19
C GLN A 80 0.50 -0.84 -3.97
N ILE A 81 0.43 0.48 -3.79
CA ILE A 81 -0.83 1.22 -3.66
C ILE A 81 -1.69 1.01 -4.90
N GLU A 82 -1.11 1.11 -6.11
CA GLU A 82 -1.86 0.88 -7.35
C GLU A 82 -2.37 -0.57 -7.48
N LYS A 83 -1.57 -1.55 -7.05
CA LYS A 83 -2.01 -2.96 -6.97
C LYS A 83 -3.17 -3.15 -6.00
N ILE A 84 -3.12 -2.52 -4.83
CA ILE A 84 -4.20 -2.59 -3.84
C ILE A 84 -5.48 -1.94 -4.38
N LYS A 85 -5.38 -0.78 -5.02
CA LYS A 85 -6.52 -0.12 -5.67
C LYS A 85 -7.15 -1.01 -6.75
N ALA A 86 -6.32 -1.67 -7.57
CA ALA A 86 -6.81 -2.64 -8.54
C ALA A 86 -7.55 -3.80 -7.87
N ALA A 87 -6.98 -4.39 -6.82
CA ALA A 87 -7.63 -5.48 -6.08
C ALA A 87 -8.95 -5.06 -5.41
N LEU A 88 -9.03 -3.83 -4.87
CA LEU A 88 -10.28 -3.29 -4.31
C LEU A 88 -11.37 -3.10 -5.38
N ARG A 89 -11.02 -2.71 -6.60
CA ARG A 89 -11.96 -2.64 -7.73
C ARG A 89 -12.56 -3.99 -8.10
N GLU A 90 -11.75 -5.05 -8.08
CA GLU A 90 -12.25 -6.42 -8.28
C GLU A 90 -13.23 -6.85 -7.16
N LEU A 91 -13.12 -6.26 -5.97
CA LEU A 91 -14.05 -6.47 -4.85
C LEU A 91 -15.27 -5.52 -4.90
N GLY A 92 -15.41 -4.70 -5.93
CA GLY A 92 -16.54 -3.79 -6.16
C GLY A 92 -16.48 -2.47 -5.39
N GLU A 93 -15.28 -1.91 -5.21
CA GLU A 93 -15.06 -0.52 -4.76
C GLU A 93 -14.54 0.40 -5.86
#